data_AF-A0A8S0FGV0-F1
#
_entry.id   AF-A0A8S0FGV0-F1
#
_cell.length_a   1.000
_cell.length_b   1.000
_cell.length_c   1.000
_cell.angle_alpha   90.00
_cell.angle_beta   90.00
_cell.angle_gamma   90.00
#
_symmetry.space_group_name_H-M   'P 1'
#
loop_
_entity.id
_entity.type
_entity.pdbx_description
1 polymer ?
#
loop_
_entity_poly.entity_id
_entity_poly.type
_entity_poly.pdbx_seq_one_letter_code
_entity_poly.pdbx_strand_id
1 'polypeptide(L)'
;MHRVIRPVSELHSNLMVQSLFADFAKIFPGRFTNVTNGVTPRRWLAVANPSLSAVLDEHLGRNWRTDLSLLNDLQQHCDFPMVNHAVHQAKLENKKRLAEYIAQQLNVVVNPKALFDVQIKRIHEYKRQLMNVLHVITRYNRIKADPDAKWVPRVNIFGGKAASASLHGEAHYSFDQ
;
A
#
# COMPACT_ATOMS: atom_id res chain seq x y z
N MET A 1 5.76 -6.92 37.44
CA MET A 1 5.39 -6.49 36.07
C MET A 1 5.71 -7.62 35.10
N HIS A 2 4.72 -8.34 34.58
CA HIS A 2 4.94 -9.42 33.62
C HIS A 2 4.99 -8.85 32.19
N ARG A 3 6.19 -8.80 31.57
CA ARG A 3 6.34 -8.37 30.17
C ARG A 3 5.90 -9.50 29.22
N VAL A 4 5.00 -9.18 28.30
CA VAL A 4 4.48 -10.07 27.24
C VAL A 4 5.15 -9.68 25.92
N ILE A 5 5.61 -10.65 25.14
CA ILE A 5 6.20 -10.42 23.81
C ILE A 5 5.10 -10.55 22.77
N ARG A 6 4.89 -9.49 21.98
CA ARG A 6 3.82 -9.39 20.98
C ARG A 6 4.36 -9.10 19.58
N PRO A 7 4.70 -10.14 18.81
CA PRO A 7 5.04 -10.02 17.41
C PRO A 7 3.84 -9.53 16.58
N VAL A 8 4.13 -8.83 15.49
CA VAL A 8 3.16 -8.06 14.70
C VAL A 8 2.50 -8.83 13.53
N SER A 9 2.90 -10.09 13.30
CA SER A 9 2.28 -11.02 12.36
C SER A 9 2.57 -12.46 12.77
N GLU A 10 1.71 -13.40 12.37
CA GLU A 10 1.84 -14.81 12.76
C GLU A 10 3.19 -15.42 12.33
N LEU A 11 3.61 -15.17 11.09
CA LEU A 11 4.91 -15.60 10.59
C LEU A 11 6.07 -15.01 11.43
N HIS A 12 5.96 -13.74 11.80
CA HIS A 12 6.96 -13.10 12.63
C HIS A 12 6.96 -13.66 14.07
N SER A 13 5.78 -14.02 14.60
CA SER A 13 5.67 -14.72 15.88
C SER A 13 6.36 -16.07 15.85
N ASN A 14 6.08 -16.88 14.83
CA ASN A 14 6.64 -18.21 14.70
C ASN A 14 8.15 -18.15 14.55
N LEU A 15 8.66 -17.22 13.75
CA LEU A 15 10.10 -17.00 13.62
C LEU A 15 10.73 -16.60 14.97
N MET A 16 10.11 -15.70 15.73
CA MET A 16 10.63 -15.29 17.03
C MET A 16 10.66 -16.42 18.06
N VAL A 17 9.61 -17.25 18.10
CA VAL A 17 9.53 -18.42 18.99
C VAL A 17 10.51 -19.52 18.59
N GLN A 18 10.79 -19.69 17.29
CA GLN A 18 11.66 -20.76 16.80
C GLN A 18 13.14 -20.38 16.75
N SER A 19 13.47 -19.08 16.68
CA SER A 19 14.86 -18.60 16.54
C SER A 19 15.29 -17.69 17.69
N LEU A 20 14.97 -16.39 17.61
CA LEU A 20 15.47 -15.33 18.48
C LEU A 20 15.20 -15.53 19.98
N PHE A 21 14.07 -16.14 20.33
CA PHE A 21 13.64 -16.32 21.72
C PHE A 21 13.30 -17.78 22.05
N ALA A 22 13.88 -18.74 21.34
CA ALA A 22 13.55 -20.16 21.48
C ALA A 22 13.68 -20.67 22.92
N ASP A 23 14.75 -20.31 23.63
CA ASP A 23 14.95 -20.74 25.02
C ASP A 23 13.96 -20.08 25.98
N PHE A 24 13.65 -18.81 25.77
CA PHE A 24 12.63 -18.11 26.57
C PHE A 24 11.22 -18.61 26.29
N ALA A 25 10.92 -19.04 25.06
CA ALA A 25 9.64 -19.65 24.71
C ALA A 25 9.45 -21.02 25.35
N LYS A 26 10.52 -21.80 25.50
CA LYS A 26 10.50 -23.07 26.25
C LYS A 26 10.24 -22.85 27.74
N ILE A 27 10.87 -21.83 28.35
CA ILE A 27 10.77 -21.56 29.78
C ILE A 27 9.44 -20.85 30.13
N PHE A 28 8.93 -19.99 29.24
CA PHE A 28 7.72 -19.20 29.48
C PHE A 28 6.74 -19.21 28.28
N PRO A 29 6.15 -20.36 27.94
CA PRO A 29 5.31 -20.51 26.74
C PRO A 29 4.09 -19.58 26.73
N GLY A 30 3.47 -19.34 27.89
CA GLY A 30 2.31 -18.46 28.02
C GLY A 30 2.58 -16.95 27.85
N ARG A 31 3.84 -16.54 27.61
CA ARG A 31 4.23 -15.12 27.47
C ARG A 31 4.38 -14.64 26.02
N PHE A 32 4.18 -15.52 25.05
CA PHE A 32 4.22 -15.20 23.62
C PHE A 32 2.79 -15.17 23.08
N THR A 33 2.30 -13.99 22.71
CA THR A 33 0.99 -13.83 22.07
C THR A 33 1.12 -13.09 20.76
N ASN A 34 0.34 -13.47 19.75
CA ASN A 34 0.30 -12.75 18.48
C ASN A 34 -0.79 -11.68 18.52
N VAL A 35 -0.45 -10.47 18.06
CA VAL A 35 -1.45 -9.46 17.71
C VAL A 35 -1.07 -8.91 16.34
N THR A 36 -1.81 -9.33 15.32
CA THR A 36 -1.58 -8.85 13.95
C THR A 36 -1.89 -7.35 13.86
N ASN A 37 -1.00 -6.59 13.20
CA ASN A 37 -1.20 -5.16 13.02
C ASN A 37 -2.49 -4.86 12.24
N GLY A 38 -3.26 -3.89 12.72
CA GLY A 38 -4.41 -3.32 12.02
C GLY A 38 -4.20 -1.84 11.69
N VAL A 39 -4.99 -1.34 10.75
CA VAL A 39 -5.11 0.09 10.47
C VAL A 39 -6.53 0.55 10.79
N THR A 40 -6.68 1.77 11.32
CA THR A 40 -8.01 2.29 11.64
C THR A 40 -8.79 2.66 10.37
N PRO A 41 -9.97 2.06 10.11
CA PRO A 41 -10.75 2.35 8.91
C PRO A 41 -11.29 3.78 8.89
N ARG A 42 -11.41 4.44 10.05
CA ARG A 42 -11.80 5.85 10.13
C ARG A 42 -10.83 6.76 9.36
N ARG A 43 -9.52 6.58 9.56
CA ARG A 43 -8.52 7.41 8.86
C ARG A 43 -8.26 6.90 7.45
N TRP A 44 -8.03 5.60 7.31
CA TRP A 44 -7.48 5.00 6.08
C TRP A 44 -8.53 4.70 5.01
N LEU A 45 -9.81 4.73 5.35
CA LEU A 45 -10.90 4.53 4.41
C LEU A 45 -11.88 5.71 4.45
N ALA A 46 -12.50 5.99 5.60
CA ALA A 46 -13.54 7.02 5.70
C ALA A 46 -13.04 8.44 5.34
N VAL A 47 -11.91 8.85 5.91
CA VAL A 47 -11.34 10.19 5.64
C VAL A 47 -10.48 10.20 4.38
N ALA A 48 -9.61 9.20 4.18
CA ALA A 48 -8.69 9.18 3.05
C ALA A 48 -9.41 9.00 1.69
N ASN A 49 -10.54 8.28 1.68
CA ASN A 49 -11.25 7.89 0.48
C ASN A 49 -12.75 8.22 0.57
N PRO A 50 -13.11 9.51 0.57
CA PRO A 50 -14.50 9.95 0.69
C PRO A 50 -15.37 9.43 -0.46
N SER A 51 -14.84 9.37 -1.68
CA SER A 51 -15.58 8.87 -2.85
C SER A 51 -15.96 7.40 -2.70
N LEU A 52 -15.05 6.54 -2.24
CA LEU A 52 -15.39 5.13 -1.97
C LEU A 52 -16.29 5.02 -0.75
N SER A 53 -16.08 5.85 0.26
CA SER A 53 -16.90 5.85 1.47
C SER A 53 -18.37 6.16 1.18
N ALA A 54 -18.65 7.02 0.20
CA ALA A 54 -20.01 7.29 -0.25
C ALA A 54 -20.66 6.03 -0.86
N VAL A 55 -19.94 5.27 -1.68
CA VAL A 55 -20.41 4.00 -2.25
C VAL A 55 -20.67 2.97 -1.14
N LEU A 56 -19.79 2.90 -0.14
CA LEU A 56 -19.99 2.02 1.02
C LEU A 56 -21.21 2.44 1.85
N ASP A 57 -21.44 3.73 2.01
CA ASP A 57 -22.58 4.24 2.77
C ASP A 57 -23.91 3.92 2.12
N GLU A 58 -23.96 3.93 0.79
CA GLU A 58 -25.15 3.62 0.00
C GLU A 58 -25.55 2.14 0.13
N HIS A 59 -24.57 1.23 0.18
CA HIS A 59 -24.85 -0.22 0.19
C HIS A 59 -24.82 -0.86 1.58
N LEU A 60 -24.04 -0.33 2.52
CA LEU A 60 -23.81 -0.94 3.83
C LEU A 60 -24.25 -0.05 5.01
N GLY A 61 -24.74 1.16 4.73
CA GLY A 61 -24.97 2.18 5.75
C GLY A 61 -23.65 2.70 6.36
N ARG A 62 -23.71 3.36 7.53
CA ARG A 62 -22.51 4.04 8.10
C ARG A 62 -21.74 3.23 9.15
N ASN A 63 -22.31 2.12 9.61
CA ASN A 63 -21.78 1.32 10.73
C ASN A 63 -20.46 0.62 10.40
N TRP A 64 -20.13 0.44 9.11
CA TRP A 64 -18.86 -0.18 8.69
C TRP A 64 -17.61 0.56 9.20
N ARG A 65 -17.74 1.85 9.56
CA ARG A 65 -16.63 2.66 10.10
C ARG A 65 -16.19 2.18 11.49
N THR A 66 -17.11 1.66 12.29
CA THR A 66 -16.84 1.09 13.62
C THR A 66 -16.67 -0.42 13.57
N ASP A 67 -17.40 -1.10 12.69
CA ASP A 67 -17.31 -2.54 12.48
C ASP A 67 -16.95 -2.86 11.02
N LEU A 68 -15.66 -3.12 10.76
CA LEU A 68 -15.17 -3.37 9.42
C LEU A 68 -15.60 -4.73 8.85
N SER A 69 -16.13 -5.64 9.69
CA SER A 69 -16.58 -6.97 9.25
C SER A 69 -17.77 -6.88 8.28
N LEU A 70 -18.56 -5.81 8.38
CA LEU A 70 -19.68 -5.50 7.49
C LEU A 70 -19.26 -5.31 6.01
N LEU A 71 -17.97 -5.08 5.74
CA LEU A 71 -17.49 -5.06 4.35
C LEU A 71 -17.62 -6.42 3.65
N ASN A 72 -17.79 -7.52 4.38
CA ASN A 72 -18.03 -8.84 3.80
C ASN A 72 -19.34 -8.90 3.01
N ASP A 73 -20.34 -8.09 3.38
CA ASP A 73 -21.63 -8.06 2.70
C ASP A 73 -21.50 -7.54 1.25
N LEU A 74 -20.42 -6.83 0.92
CA LEU A 74 -20.10 -6.45 -0.46
C LEU A 74 -19.87 -7.64 -1.39
N GLN A 75 -19.59 -8.83 -0.86
CA GLN A 75 -19.52 -10.05 -1.67
C GLN A 75 -20.84 -10.33 -2.37
N GLN A 76 -21.98 -9.92 -1.79
CA GLN A 76 -23.27 -10.06 -2.46
C GLN A 76 -23.37 -9.11 -3.66
N HIS A 77 -22.56 -8.05 -3.71
CA HIS A 77 -22.62 -7.01 -4.73
C HIS A 77 -21.55 -7.14 -5.83
N CYS A 78 -20.70 -8.17 -5.81
CA CYS A 78 -19.55 -8.27 -6.71
C CYS A 78 -19.93 -8.40 -8.20
N ASP A 79 -21.09 -8.98 -8.51
CA ASP A 79 -21.57 -9.14 -9.88
C ASP A 79 -22.52 -8.03 -10.33
N PHE A 80 -22.84 -7.07 -9.45
CA PHE A 80 -23.75 -5.98 -9.77
C PHE A 80 -23.03 -4.88 -10.56
N PRO A 81 -23.36 -4.67 -11.86
CA PRO A 81 -22.61 -3.75 -12.71
C PRO A 81 -22.62 -2.30 -12.20
N MET A 82 -23.72 -1.88 -11.56
CA MET A 82 -23.84 -0.54 -10.99
C MET A 82 -22.86 -0.30 -9.84
N VAL A 83 -22.70 -1.27 -8.93
CA VAL A 83 -21.78 -1.16 -7.79
C VAL A 83 -20.33 -1.14 -8.28
N ASN A 84 -20.00 -2.05 -9.22
CA ASN A 84 -18.69 -2.07 -9.85
C ASN A 84 -18.38 -0.74 -10.55
N HIS A 85 -19.33 -0.19 -11.29
CA HIS A 85 -19.19 1.12 -11.92
C HIS A 85 -18.93 2.22 -10.90
N ALA A 86 -19.70 2.27 -9.81
CA ALA A 86 -19.53 3.26 -8.74
C ALA A 86 -18.13 3.16 -8.08
N VAL A 87 -17.64 1.95 -7.81
CA VAL A 87 -16.29 1.72 -7.28
C VAL A 87 -15.22 2.16 -8.27
N HIS A 88 -15.39 1.88 -9.56
CA HIS A 88 -14.47 2.32 -10.61
C HIS A 88 -14.41 3.85 -10.72
N GLN A 89 -15.57 4.53 -10.66
CA GLN A 89 -15.63 5.99 -10.65
C GLN A 89 -14.95 6.56 -9.39
N ALA A 90 -15.25 6.02 -8.22
CA ALA A 90 -14.58 6.43 -6.98
C ALA A 90 -13.06 6.28 -7.08
N LYS A 91 -12.55 5.20 -7.69
CA LYS A 91 -11.12 5.03 -7.95
C LYS A 91 -10.56 6.09 -8.91
N LEU A 92 -11.29 6.39 -9.99
CA LEU A 92 -10.87 7.38 -10.98
C LEU A 92 -10.79 8.79 -10.38
N GLU A 93 -11.79 9.19 -9.60
CA GLU A 93 -11.80 10.49 -8.90
C GLU A 93 -10.62 10.63 -7.94
N ASN A 94 -10.30 9.56 -7.20
CA ASN A 94 -9.10 9.55 -6.37
C ASN A 94 -7.81 9.73 -7.17
N LYS A 95 -7.72 9.14 -8.37
CA LYS A 95 -6.55 9.28 -9.25
C LYS A 95 -6.44 10.67 -9.85
N LYS A 96 -7.55 11.32 -10.20
CA LYS A 96 -7.57 12.72 -10.66
C LYS A 96 -7.04 13.65 -9.57
N ARG A 97 -7.55 13.52 -8.34
CA ARG A 97 -7.07 14.29 -7.19
C ARG A 97 -5.58 14.08 -6.92
N LEU A 98 -5.07 12.85 -7.06
CA LEU A 98 -3.64 12.61 -6.94
C LEU A 98 -2.84 13.21 -8.10
N ALA A 99 -3.36 13.14 -9.33
CA ALA A 99 -2.71 13.75 -10.50
C ALA A 99 -2.58 15.27 -10.36
N GLU A 100 -3.63 15.94 -9.86
CA GLU A 100 -3.60 17.37 -9.54
C GLU A 100 -2.55 17.69 -8.47
N TYR A 101 -2.49 16.89 -7.40
CA TYR A 101 -1.47 17.05 -6.37
C TYR A 101 -0.04 16.88 -6.92
N ILE A 102 0.19 15.87 -7.77
CA ILE A 102 1.49 15.65 -8.43
C ILE A 102 1.86 16.84 -9.31
N ALA A 103 0.91 17.37 -10.09
CA ALA A 103 1.14 18.53 -10.93
C ALA A 103 1.52 19.76 -10.09
N GLN A 104 0.83 20.01 -8.98
CA GLN A 104 1.11 21.15 -8.10
C GLN A 104 2.45 21.03 -7.36
N GLN A 105 2.83 19.84 -6.91
CA GLN A 105 4.01 19.66 -6.06
C GLN A 105 5.29 19.37 -6.85
N LEU A 106 5.17 18.69 -7.98
CA LEU A 106 6.31 18.20 -8.76
C LEU A 106 6.39 18.81 -10.17
N ASN A 107 5.40 19.62 -10.57
CA ASN A 107 5.28 20.18 -11.92
C ASN A 107 5.27 19.10 -13.03
N VAL A 108 4.70 17.93 -12.71
CA VAL A 108 4.56 16.81 -13.65
C VAL A 108 3.08 16.52 -13.90
N VAL A 109 2.67 16.51 -15.16
CA VAL A 109 1.31 16.12 -15.56
C VAL A 109 1.24 14.62 -15.81
N VAL A 110 0.35 13.93 -15.09
CA VAL A 110 0.17 12.47 -15.22
C VAL A 110 -1.25 12.12 -15.66
N ASN A 111 -1.39 11.07 -16.47
CA ASN A 111 -2.70 10.63 -16.97
C ASN A 111 -3.44 9.78 -15.93
N PRO A 112 -4.59 10.23 -15.36
CA PRO A 112 -5.33 9.48 -14.35
C PRO A 112 -6.04 8.23 -14.91
N LYS A 113 -6.07 8.02 -16.23
CA LYS A 113 -6.56 6.77 -16.85
C LYS A 113 -5.49 5.67 -16.89
N ALA A 114 -4.21 6.00 -16.76
CA ALA A 114 -3.11 5.04 -16.68
C ALA A 114 -3.14 4.26 -15.36
N LEU A 115 -2.60 3.04 -15.31
CA LEU A 115 -2.47 2.30 -14.05
C LEU A 115 -1.48 3.03 -13.13
N PHE A 116 -1.89 3.34 -11.90
CA PHE A 116 -1.03 3.97 -10.90
C PHE A 116 -0.34 2.85 -10.11
N ASP A 117 0.96 2.69 -10.33
CA ASP A 117 1.82 1.69 -9.71
C ASP A 117 2.58 2.37 -8.55
N VAL A 118 2.22 2.06 -7.31
CA VAL A 118 2.58 2.88 -6.15
C VAL A 118 3.43 2.10 -5.15
N GLN A 119 4.65 2.56 -4.89
CA GLN A 119 5.52 2.04 -3.84
C GLN A 119 5.82 3.15 -2.81
N ILE A 120 4.98 3.23 -1.78
CA ILE A 120 5.14 4.19 -0.68
C ILE A 120 5.58 3.47 0.60
N LYS A 121 6.79 3.75 1.05
CA LYS A 121 7.41 3.20 2.27
C LYS A 121 8.76 3.89 2.51
N ARG A 122 9.30 3.77 3.74
CA ARG A 122 10.68 4.19 4.03
C ARG A 122 11.65 3.66 2.97
N ILE A 123 12.60 4.48 2.53
CA ILE A 123 13.59 4.07 1.54
C ILE A 123 14.61 3.19 2.26
N HIS A 124 14.72 1.93 1.83
CA HIS A 124 15.60 0.94 2.46
C HIS A 124 15.84 -0.26 1.54
N GLU A 125 17.07 -0.76 1.48
CA GLU A 125 17.46 -1.93 0.66
C GLU A 125 16.52 -3.14 0.79
N TYR A 126 16.19 -3.59 2.01
CA TYR A 126 15.29 -4.73 2.19
C TYR A 126 13.87 -4.50 1.65
N LYS A 127 13.46 -3.24 1.44
CA LYS A 127 12.18 -2.87 0.85
C LYS A 127 12.21 -2.83 -0.68
N ARG A 128 13.40 -3.01 -1.26
CA ARG A 128 13.66 -3.29 -2.68
C ARG A 128 13.06 -2.26 -3.65
N GLN A 129 13.16 -0.96 -3.32
CA GLN A 129 12.82 0.11 -4.27
C GLN A 129 13.66 0.01 -5.55
N LEU A 130 14.95 -0.30 -5.42
CA LEU A 130 15.86 -0.51 -6.55
C LEU A 130 15.35 -1.58 -7.51
N MET A 131 14.87 -2.71 -6.99
CA MET A 131 14.30 -3.79 -7.81
C MET A 131 13.10 -3.32 -8.62
N ASN A 132 12.25 -2.47 -8.05
CA ASN A 132 11.11 -1.92 -8.77
C ASN A 132 11.56 -0.95 -9.88
N VAL A 133 12.57 -0.12 -9.62
CA VAL A 133 13.15 0.76 -10.64
C VAL A 133 13.77 -0.03 -11.79
N LEU A 134 14.50 -1.13 -11.51
CA LEU A 134 15.04 -2.02 -12.54
C LEU A 134 13.93 -2.64 -13.42
N HIS A 135 12.78 -2.97 -12.82
CA HIS A 135 11.62 -3.42 -13.57
C HIS A 135 11.04 -2.31 -14.46
N VAL A 136 10.97 -1.06 -13.98
CA VAL A 136 10.55 0.09 -14.80
C VAL A 136 11.49 0.30 -15.99
N ILE A 137 12.81 0.22 -15.79
CA ILE A 137 13.81 0.34 -16.87
C ILE A 137 13.64 -0.79 -17.89
N THR A 138 13.48 -2.03 -17.42
CA THR A 138 13.25 -3.19 -18.30
C THR A 138 12.00 -2.99 -19.14
N ARG A 139 10.92 -2.51 -18.53
CA ARG A 139 9.66 -2.22 -19.22
C ARG A 139 9.81 -1.11 -20.25
N TYR A 140 10.51 -0.03 -19.91
CA TYR A 140 10.81 1.05 -20.84
C TYR A 140 11.57 0.55 -22.07
N ASN A 141 12.62 -0.26 -21.86
CA ASN A 141 13.39 -0.84 -22.96
C ASN A 141 12.55 -1.75 -23.86
N ARG A 142 11.62 -2.53 -23.30
CA ARG A 142 10.69 -3.35 -24.08
C ARG A 142 9.70 -2.52 -24.89
N ILE A 143 9.18 -1.42 -24.33
CA ILE A 143 8.31 -0.49 -25.08
C ILE A 143 9.07 0.13 -26.25
N LYS A 144 10.35 0.48 -26.05
CA LYS A 144 11.19 0.98 -27.15
C LYS A 144 11.47 -0.05 -28.24
N ALA A 145 11.62 -1.32 -27.87
CA ALA A 145 11.90 -2.40 -28.81
C ALA A 145 10.66 -2.84 -29.60
N ASP A 146 9.48 -2.75 -29.00
CA ASP A 146 8.19 -3.06 -29.64
C ASP A 146 7.15 -1.98 -29.27
N PRO A 147 7.14 -0.84 -29.99
CA PRO A 147 6.24 0.26 -29.70
C PRO A 147 4.75 -0.06 -29.98
N ASP A 148 4.48 -0.98 -30.91
CA ASP A 148 3.14 -1.31 -31.40
C ASP A 148 2.44 -2.38 -30.55
N ALA A 149 3.17 -3.04 -29.66
CA ALA A 149 2.56 -3.93 -28.66
C ALA A 149 1.52 -3.23 -27.79
N LYS A 150 0.57 -4.02 -27.28
CA LYS A 150 -0.55 -3.55 -26.44
C LYS A 150 -0.11 -3.25 -25.01
N TRP A 151 0.65 -2.18 -24.82
CA TRP A 151 1.11 -1.73 -23.50
C TRP A 151 0.00 -1.02 -22.72
N VAL A 152 -0.26 -1.46 -21.49
CA VAL A 152 -1.11 -0.70 -20.54
C VAL A 152 -0.34 0.53 -20.05
N PRO A 153 -0.82 1.77 -20.24
CA PRO A 153 -0.12 2.96 -19.72
C PRO A 153 0.05 2.87 -18.19
N ARG A 154 1.21 3.26 -17.66
CA ARG A 154 1.49 3.25 -16.21
C ARG A 154 2.12 4.55 -15.75
N VAL A 155 1.76 4.96 -14.53
CA VAL A 155 2.42 6.02 -13.76
C VAL A 155 3.03 5.34 -12.54
N ASN A 156 4.37 5.29 -12.48
CA ASN A 156 5.08 4.69 -11.34
C ASN A 156 5.36 5.78 -10.29
N ILE A 157 4.82 5.61 -9.08
CA ILE A 157 4.85 6.60 -8.00
C ILE A 157 5.63 6.02 -6.84
N PHE A 158 6.74 6.69 -6.47
CA PHE A 158 7.54 6.35 -5.31
C PHE A 158 7.36 7.41 -4.24
N GLY A 159 7.33 7.00 -2.97
CA GLY A 159 7.27 7.92 -1.84
C GLY A 159 7.92 7.34 -0.60
N GLY A 160 8.80 8.10 0.02
CA GLY A 160 9.52 7.65 1.21
C GLY A 160 10.58 8.64 1.65
N LYS A 161 11.10 8.43 2.85
CA LYS A 161 12.29 9.12 3.35
C LYS A 161 13.38 8.08 3.60
N ALA A 162 14.62 8.40 3.24
CA ALA A 162 15.81 7.68 3.68
C ALA A 162 16.26 8.22 5.04
N ALA A 163 16.97 7.41 5.83
CA ALA A 163 17.64 7.90 7.04
C ALA A 163 18.92 8.64 6.62
N SER A 164 19.19 9.80 7.21
CA SER A 164 20.35 10.65 6.87
C SER A 164 21.71 9.99 7.15
N ALA A 165 21.76 8.99 8.03
CA ALA A 165 23.00 8.24 8.32
C ALA A 165 23.24 7.05 7.36
N SER A 166 22.31 6.77 6.46
CA SER A 166 22.44 5.68 5.49
C SER A 166 23.08 6.20 4.20
N LEU A 167 24.41 6.11 4.11
CA LEU A 167 25.21 6.49 2.93
C LEU A 167 24.67 5.92 1.60
N HIS A 168 24.17 4.68 1.61
CA HIS A 168 23.56 4.04 0.43
C HIS A 168 22.14 4.54 0.12
N GLY A 169 21.42 5.10 1.10
CA GLY A 169 20.10 5.71 0.89
C GLY A 169 20.20 7.09 0.23
N GLU A 170 21.29 7.81 0.48
CA GLU A 170 21.60 9.11 -0.14
C GLU A 170 22.12 8.97 -1.58
N ALA A 171 22.97 7.97 -1.86
CA ALA A 171 23.53 7.73 -3.19
C ALA A 171 22.47 7.49 -4.29
N HIS A 172 21.26 7.08 -3.93
CA HIS A 172 20.14 6.94 -4.88
C HIS A 172 19.37 8.25 -5.15
N TYR A 173 19.63 9.31 -4.38
CA TYR A 173 19.01 10.63 -4.52
C TYR A 173 20.00 11.72 -4.95
N SER A 174 21.31 11.46 -4.90
CA SER A 174 22.36 12.38 -5.35
C SER A 174 22.67 12.22 -6.84
N PHE A 175 21.70 12.51 -7.71
CA PHE A 175 21.92 12.78 -9.14
C PHE A 175 21.29 14.13 -9.50
N ASP A 176 21.50 15.14 -8.65
CA ASP A 176 21.31 16.57 -8.96
C ASP A 176 21.96 17.39 -7.83
N GLN A 177 23.29 17.51 -7.89
CA GLN A 177 24.06 18.66 -7.41
C GLN A 177 25.16 18.94 -8.43
#